data_AF-A0A7J6E2Q6-F1
#
_entry.id   AF-A0A7J6E2Q6-F1
#
_cell.length_a   1.000
_cell.length_b   1.000
_cell.length_c   1.000
_cell.angle_alpha   90.00
_cell.angle_beta   90.00
_cell.angle_gamma   90.00
#
_symmetry.space_group_name_H-M   'P 1'
#
loop_
_entity.id
_entity.type
_entity.pdbx_description
1 polymer ?
#
loop_
_entity_poly.entity_id
_entity_poly.type
_entity_poly.pdbx_seq_one_letter_code
_entity_poly.pdbx_strand_id
1 'polypeptide(L)' 'MKKSDVTKTGKHHSGFPNSAFMRKCEVGDWVNYLTPEMAEGGKKLIQEKFAQSDCYFEVN' A
#
# COMPACT_ATOMS: atom_id res chain seq x y z
N MET A 1 7.04 9.18 11.83
CA MET A 1 7.69 9.45 10.52
C MET A 1 7.42 10.91 10.17
N LYS A 2 8.44 11.77 10.10
CA LYS A 2 8.23 13.19 9.74
C LYS A 2 7.85 13.27 8.26
N LYS A 3 6.68 13.80 7.93
CA LYS A 3 6.35 14.23 6.56
C LYS A 3 7.21 15.46 6.26
N SER A 4 8.29 15.26 5.50
CA SER A 4 9.06 16.38 4.95
C SER A 4 8.48 16.76 3.59
N ASP A 5 8.39 18.05 3.29
CA ASP A 5 7.86 18.51 2.00
C ASP A 5 8.72 17.98 0.83
N VAL A 6 10.01 17.72 1.08
CA VAL A 6 10.96 17.13 0.14
C VAL A 6 10.52 15.76 -0.37
N THR A 7 9.81 14.97 0.44
CA THR A 7 9.25 13.67 0.05
C THR A 7 8.17 13.80 -1.04
N LYS A 8 7.47 14.93 -1.11
CA LYS A 8 6.40 15.17 -2.09
C LYS A 8 6.88 15.93 -3.33
N THR A 9 7.76 16.90 -3.16
CA THR A 9 8.14 17.86 -4.22
C THR A 9 9.58 17.70 -4.71
N GLY A 10 10.38 16.86 -4.03
CA GLY A 10 11.75 16.59 -4.40
C GLY A 10 11.88 15.80 -5.71
N LYS A 11 13.09 15.86 -6.27
CA LYS A 11 13.50 15.04 -7.41
C LYS A 11 14.73 14.24 -7.03
N HIS A 12 14.78 13.00 -7.50
CA HIS A 12 15.96 12.15 -7.39
C HIS A 12 17.10 12.73 -8.26
N HIS A 13 18.35 12.37 -7.96
CA HIS A 13 19.51 12.85 -8.71
C HIS A 13 19.45 12.47 -10.22
N SER A 14 18.69 11.43 -10.57
CA SER A 14 18.43 11.03 -11.96
C SER A 14 17.29 11.80 -12.63
N GLY A 15 16.72 12.81 -11.98
CA GLY A 15 15.69 13.70 -12.52
C GLY A 15 14.25 13.22 -12.31
N PHE A 16 14.02 11.98 -11.90
CA PHE A 16 12.68 11.48 -11.59
C PHE A 16 12.07 12.22 -10.39
N PRO A 17 10.79 12.61 -10.47
CA PRO A 17 10.12 13.18 -9.31
C PRO A 17 9.97 12.13 -8.21
N ASN A 18 10.05 12.53 -6.95
CA ASN A 18 9.90 11.61 -5.83
C ASN A 18 8.55 10.88 -5.84
N SER A 19 7.51 11.50 -6.40
CA SER A 19 6.19 10.87 -6.61
C SER A 19 6.22 9.61 -7.47
N ALA A 20 7.27 9.42 -8.30
CA ALA A 20 7.46 8.18 -9.06
C ALA A 20 7.78 6.97 -8.16
N PHE A 21 8.34 7.20 -6.97
CA PHE A 21 8.70 6.17 -6.00
C PHE A 21 7.78 6.21 -4.76
N MET A 22 7.45 7.41 -4.30
CA MET A 22 6.71 7.68 -3.08
C MET A 22 5.25 8.00 -3.44
N ARG A 23 4.40 6.97 -3.47
CA ARG A 23 3.02 7.06 -3.94
C ARG A 23 2.09 7.83 -2.99
N LYS A 24 1.44 7.14 -2.03
CA LYS A 24 0.64 7.76 -0.96
C LYS A 24 1.11 7.39 0.45
N CYS A 25 1.77 6.23 0.59
CA CYS A 25 2.17 5.67 1.88
C CYS A 25 1.00 5.56 2.87
N GLU A 26 -0.19 5.21 2.35
CA GLU A 26 -1.42 5.06 3.12
C GLU A 26 -1.79 3.58 3.18
N VAL A 27 -1.96 3.08 4.40
CA VAL A 27 -2.48 1.72 4.64
C VAL A 27 -3.94 1.68 4.18
N GLY A 28 -4.32 0.61 3.48
CA GLY A 28 -5.70 0.43 3.03
C GLY A 28 -6.01 1.03 1.65
N ASP A 29 -5.14 1.85 1.06
CA ASP A 29 -5.42 2.54 -0.21
C ASP A 29 -5.59 1.60 -1.42
N TRP A 30 -5.27 0.32 -1.28
CA TRP A 30 -5.54 -0.73 -2.28
C TRP A 30 -7.04 -0.87 -2.61
N VAL A 31 -7.94 -0.60 -1.65
CA VAL A 31 -9.41 -0.69 -1.87
C VAL A 31 -9.93 0.34 -2.87
N ASN A 32 -9.19 1.46 -3.06
CA ASN A 32 -9.55 2.49 -4.03
C ASN A 32 -9.29 2.07 -5.48
N TYR A 33 -8.57 0.96 -5.69
CA TYR A 33 -8.18 0.47 -7.02
C TYR A 33 -8.82 -0.88 -7.37
N LEU A 34 -9.46 -1.53 -6.41
CA LEU A 34 -10.14 -2.81 -6.61
C LEU A 34 -11.65 -2.63 -6.59
N THR A 35 -12.38 -3.46 -7.33
CA THR A 35 -13.82 -3.57 -7.13
C THR A 35 -14.10 -4.16 -5.74
N PRO A 36 -15.29 -3.92 -5.16
CA PRO A 36 -15.66 -4.50 -3.87
C PRO A 36 -15.50 -6.03 -3.84
N GLU A 37 -15.86 -6.71 -4.93
CA GLU A 37 -15.72 -8.16 -5.09
C GLU A 37 -14.25 -8.60 -5.07
N MET A 38 -13.38 -7.93 -5.84
CA MET A 38 -11.94 -8.22 -5.83
C MET A 38 -11.34 -7.98 -4.45
N ALA A 39 -11.80 -6.94 -3.76
CA ALA A 39 -11.30 -6.61 -2.44
C ALA A 39 -11.66 -7.71 -1.43
N GLU A 40 -12.92 -8.14 -1.40
CA GLU A 40 -13.39 -9.23 -0.56
C GLU A 40 -12.68 -10.56 -0.87
N GLY A 41 -12.52 -10.89 -2.15
CA GLY A 41 -11.79 -12.07 -2.60
C GLY A 41 -10.34 -12.08 -2.11
N GLY A 42 -9.67 -10.92 -2.16
CA GLY A 42 -8.32 -10.75 -1.63
C GLY A 42 -8.24 -10.97 -0.11
N LYS A 43 -9.21 -10.45 0.66
CA LYS A 43 -9.27 -10.67 2.12
C LYS A 43 -9.38 -12.16 2.46
N LYS A 44 -10.27 -12.89 1.76
CA LYS A 44 -10.44 -14.35 1.94
C LYS A 44 -9.18 -15.12 1.59
N LEU A 45 -8.56 -14.80 0.44
CA LEU A 45 -7.35 -15.49 -0.02
C LEU A 45 -6.19 -15.34 0.98
N ILE A 46 -5.98 -14.15 1.55
CA ILE A 46 -4.94 -13.93 2.56
C ILE A 46 -5.23 -14.77 3.81
N GLN A 47 -6.47 -14.76 4.30
CA GLN A 47 -6.86 -15.57 5.46
C GLN A 47 -6.61 -17.06 5.22
N GLU A 48 -7.03 -17.59 4.07
CA GLU A 48 -6.86 -19.01 3.72
C GLU A 48 -5.38 -19.39 3.60
N LYS A 49 -4.57 -18.56 2.93
CA LYS A 49 -3.15 -18.88 2.67
C LYS A 49 -2.27 -18.76 3.91
N PHE A 50 -2.62 -17.89 4.85
CA PHE A 50 -1.85 -17.64 6.07
C PHE A 50 -2.47 -18.27 7.32
N ALA A 51 -3.59 -19.01 7.21
CA ALA A 51 -4.32 -19.62 8.33
C ALA A 51 -3.46 -20.51 9.25
N GLN A 52 -2.44 -21.18 8.70
CA GLN A 52 -1.54 -22.08 9.44
C GLN A 52 -0.23 -21.40 9.85
N SER A 53 -0.10 -20.10 9.62
CA SER A 53 1.06 -19.31 10.03
C SER A 53 0.74 -18.48 11.27
N ASP A 54 1.77 -18.14 12.05
CA ASP A 54 1.67 -17.17 13.14
C ASP A 54 1.71 -15.71 12.63
N CYS A 55 1.44 -15.49 11.34
CA CYS A 55 1.48 -14.18 10.69
C CYS A 55 0.05 -13.68 10.44
N TYR A 56 -0.26 -12.51 11.01
CA TYR A 56 -1.56 -11.87 10.88
C TYR A 56 -1.41 -10.50 10.24
N PHE A 57 -2.37 -10.15 9.37
CA PHE A 57 -2.42 -8.86 8.70
C PHE A 57 -3.64 -8.08 9.18
N GLU A 58 -3.45 -6.82 9.56
CA GLU A 58 -4.55 -5.89 9.78
C GLU A 58 -5.09 -5.45 8.42
N VAL A 59 -6.33 -5.83 8.13
CA VAL A 59 -7.01 -5.45 6.90
C VAL A 59 -8.08 -4.43 7.23
N ASN A 60 -7.75 -3.14 7.07
CA ASN A 60 -8.68 -2.02 7.21
C ASN A 60 -9.83 -2.05 6.19
#